data_AF-A0A4E0R222-F1
#
_entry.id   AF-A0A4E0R222-F1
#
_cell.length_a   1.000
_cell.length_b   1.000
_cell.length_c   1.000
_cell.angle_alpha   90.00
_cell.angle_beta   90.00
_cell.angle_gamma   90.00
#
_symmetry.space_group_name_H-M   'P 1'
#
loop_
_entity.id
_entity.type
_entity.pdbx_description
1 polymer ?
#
loop_
_entity_poly.entity_id
_entity_poly.type
_entity_poly.pdbx_seq_one_letter_code
_entity_poly.pdbx_strand_id
1 'polypeptide(L)'
;MDKKKLDYYYDLLYSTILCYQNTLTGLIPSSPNSSHAWVRDNVYASLSIWGLSLAYRKLPDVDEDRSRGYELEKCVVKLMRGILVCYMKQAEKVEKLKMNQDPRHSLHAKFDANNCKTVVGDDQWGHLQIDAVSVFLLTLAQMTASGLRIIWTREEVAFIQNLVFYIEYAYRIPDYGIWERGDKTNHGLPELNTSSVGMAKAALQALSDLDLFGADGSPLSTIHVFPDECQQCNTVLESVLPRESNSKETDAALLTILTYPGFSVTNEDLIKQTRTTVVQKLLGRYGCRRFIRDGFRTAREDSNRLYYEPWELRMFEGIECEWPMFLAWLVLDASFREDYDDADRYMQMLQDVVVRESGQACEGVNAVEKPMCRRASEVTSASTIQSVVLMPESYAVPAESIESELAKPHSQDRITKGSLPHIWGQSLYILSNIIYEGLLLPGEIDPLGRHLLTEPKPDLSVQVVLVAEDDDMKSYLQDLQIEVQTFDEIYNEAGIHIYPAKVLGQLYKQLGVCASLSLSGRANKEVGVLSTSQFYRLANQTMAFIPQFFDHHTFYLNLDVNFTLDCFRTCVAFLKRAWTSPGRPLLIFPVYHWFFRSDSSNTAQAHLRNTNTSYLISTIKKMATGYLNGTRSVHE
;
A
#
# COMPACT_ATOMS: atom_id res chain seq x y z
N MET A 1 23.27 21.86 -9.02
CA MET A 1 23.40 20.52 -8.40
C MET A 1 24.89 20.27 -8.15
N ASP A 2 25.27 19.89 -6.93
CA ASP A 2 26.68 19.65 -6.58
C ASP A 2 27.12 18.24 -7.04
N LYS A 3 27.90 18.19 -8.13
CA LYS A 3 28.36 16.94 -8.72
C LYS A 3 29.22 16.11 -7.77
N LYS A 4 30.04 16.74 -6.91
CA LYS A 4 30.93 16.01 -5.98
C LYS A 4 30.14 15.21 -4.96
N LYS A 5 29.04 15.79 -4.47
CA LYS A 5 28.11 15.11 -3.54
C LYS A 5 27.40 13.95 -4.23
N LEU A 6 26.95 14.14 -5.46
CA LEU A 6 26.30 13.08 -6.23
C LEU A 6 27.25 11.90 -6.49
N ASP A 7 28.49 12.19 -6.89
CA ASP A 7 29.53 11.17 -7.10
C ASP A 7 29.88 10.45 -5.79
N TYR A 8 29.88 11.13 -4.65
CA TYR A 8 30.02 10.49 -3.35
C TYR A 8 28.91 9.47 -3.07
N TYR A 9 27.64 9.84 -3.28
CA TYR A 9 26.53 8.91 -3.06
C TYR A 9 26.52 7.77 -4.07
N TYR A 10 27.00 7.99 -5.30
CA TYR A 10 27.23 6.93 -6.29
C TYR A 10 28.26 5.93 -5.79
N ASP A 11 29.43 6.41 -5.34
CA ASP A 11 30.49 5.54 -4.80
C ASP A 11 30.03 4.81 -3.53
N LEU A 12 29.26 5.48 -2.66
CA LEU A 12 28.68 4.89 -1.46
C LEU A 12 27.67 3.79 -1.80
N LEU A 13 26.76 4.05 -2.75
CA LEU A 13 25.76 3.08 -3.21
C LEU A 13 26.44 1.86 -3.84
N TYR A 14 27.46 2.08 -4.67
CA TYR A 14 28.18 1.02 -5.34
C TYR A 14 28.94 0.14 -4.35
N SER A 15 29.62 0.77 -3.39
CA SER A 15 30.41 0.06 -2.37
C SER A 15 29.56 -0.64 -1.32
N THR A 16 28.33 -0.20 -1.02
CA THR A 16 27.55 -0.77 0.09
C THR A 16 26.33 -1.60 -0.32
N ILE A 17 25.75 -1.35 -1.50
CA ILE A 17 24.52 -2.02 -1.96
C ILE A 17 24.77 -2.78 -3.27
N LEU A 18 25.19 -2.09 -4.34
CA LEU A 18 25.29 -2.71 -5.68
C LEU A 18 26.40 -3.77 -5.76
N CYS A 19 27.42 -3.70 -4.91
CA CYS A 19 28.47 -4.73 -4.82
C CYS A 19 27.92 -6.13 -4.48
N TYR A 20 26.74 -6.20 -3.86
CA TYR A 20 26.06 -7.46 -3.52
C TYR A 20 24.96 -7.84 -4.52
N GLN A 21 24.62 -6.97 -5.48
CA GLN A 21 23.57 -7.24 -6.45
C GLN A 21 23.97 -8.41 -7.36
N ASN A 22 23.18 -9.47 -7.39
CA ASN A 22 23.45 -10.63 -8.23
C ASN A 22 23.33 -10.29 -9.73
N THR A 23 24.36 -10.66 -10.49
CA THR A 23 24.48 -10.33 -11.92
C THR A 23 23.49 -11.06 -12.81
N LEU A 24 22.85 -12.13 -12.37
CA LEU A 24 21.83 -12.84 -13.16
C LEU A 24 20.43 -12.41 -12.76
N THR A 25 20.10 -12.56 -11.49
CA THR A 25 18.74 -12.35 -10.98
C THR A 25 18.43 -10.88 -10.70
N GLY A 26 19.44 -10.06 -10.44
CA GLY A 26 19.28 -8.70 -9.95
C GLY A 26 18.98 -8.59 -8.45
N LEU A 27 18.79 -9.71 -7.75
CA LEU A 27 18.48 -9.72 -6.31
C LEU A 27 19.72 -9.40 -5.47
N ILE A 28 19.48 -8.79 -4.31
CA ILE A 28 20.49 -8.41 -3.32
C ILE A 28 20.28 -9.29 -2.08
N PRO A 29 21.29 -10.07 -1.66
CA PRO A 29 21.23 -10.79 -0.40
C PRO A 29 21.27 -9.84 0.80
N SER A 30 20.64 -10.25 1.89
CA SER A 30 20.60 -9.50 3.17
C SER A 30 21.97 -9.31 3.84
N SER A 31 22.92 -10.20 3.55
CA SER A 31 24.27 -10.15 4.09
C SER A 31 25.26 -10.85 3.14
N PRO A 32 26.57 -10.54 3.23
CA PRO A 32 27.58 -11.17 2.38
C PRO A 32 27.66 -12.70 2.55
N ASN A 33 27.30 -13.20 3.73
CA ASN A 33 27.44 -14.60 4.12
C ASN A 33 26.16 -15.42 3.86
N SER A 34 25.09 -14.81 3.34
CA SER A 34 23.81 -15.48 3.08
C SER A 34 23.39 -15.26 1.64
N SER A 35 22.80 -16.27 1.02
CA SER A 35 22.13 -16.09 -0.28
C SER A 35 20.69 -15.59 -0.13
N HIS A 36 20.19 -15.37 1.09
CA HIS A 36 18.79 -15.02 1.30
C HIS A 36 18.53 -13.54 0.97
N ALA A 37 17.67 -13.33 -0.02
CA ALA A 37 17.14 -12.03 -0.44
C ALA A 37 15.69 -11.88 0.03
N TRP A 38 15.45 -10.97 0.97
CA TRP A 38 14.10 -10.60 1.39
C TRP A 38 13.47 -9.64 0.39
N VAL A 39 12.21 -9.86 0.03
CA VAL A 39 11.50 -9.00 -0.93
C VAL A 39 11.50 -7.56 -0.44
N ARG A 40 11.10 -7.33 0.82
CA ARG A 40 10.99 -5.98 1.39
C ARG A 40 12.32 -5.23 1.32
N ASP A 41 13.39 -5.84 1.81
CA ASP A 41 14.73 -5.24 1.80
C ASP A 41 15.20 -4.91 0.40
N ASN A 42 14.90 -5.76 -0.58
CA ASN A 42 15.22 -5.54 -1.99
C ASN A 42 14.39 -4.38 -2.59
N VAL A 43 13.10 -4.29 -2.27
CA VAL A 43 12.25 -3.17 -2.69
C VAL A 43 12.78 -1.86 -2.11
N TYR A 44 13.09 -1.80 -0.81
CA TYR A 44 13.64 -0.59 -0.22
C TYR A 44 15.02 -0.25 -0.77
N ALA A 45 15.90 -1.24 -0.98
CA ALA A 45 17.20 -1.04 -1.64
C ALA A 45 17.06 -0.39 -3.03
N SER A 46 15.99 -0.73 -3.76
CA SER A 46 15.71 -0.15 -5.06
C SER A 46 15.43 1.36 -5.00
N LEU A 47 14.93 1.89 -3.88
CA LEU A 47 14.54 3.30 -3.74
C LEU A 47 15.74 4.24 -3.79
N SER A 48 16.87 3.90 -3.15
CA SER A 48 18.09 4.73 -3.26
C SER A 48 18.74 4.64 -4.64
N ILE A 49 18.73 3.47 -5.27
CA ILE A 49 19.27 3.28 -6.63
C ILE A 49 18.44 4.11 -7.62
N TRP A 50 17.10 4.05 -7.48
CA TRP A 50 16.18 4.83 -8.30
C TRP A 50 16.27 6.33 -8.02
N GLY A 51 16.25 6.76 -6.76
CA GLY A 51 16.39 8.16 -6.37
C GLY A 51 17.69 8.78 -6.89
N LEU A 52 18.81 8.06 -6.81
CA LEU A 52 20.08 8.51 -7.38
C LEU A 52 20.02 8.57 -8.91
N SER A 53 19.38 7.60 -9.58
CA SER A 53 19.17 7.66 -11.03
C SER A 53 18.37 8.89 -11.46
N LEU A 54 17.31 9.25 -10.71
CA LEU A 54 16.51 10.45 -10.94
C LEU A 54 17.35 11.73 -10.75
N ALA A 55 18.23 11.76 -9.75
CA ALA A 55 19.14 12.89 -9.55
C ALA A 55 20.11 13.05 -10.75
N TYR A 56 20.67 11.94 -11.28
CA TYR A 56 21.53 11.98 -12.47
C TYR A 56 20.79 12.45 -13.74
N ARG A 57 19.48 12.16 -13.90
CA ARG A 57 18.68 12.65 -15.05
C ARG A 57 18.65 14.19 -15.17
N LYS A 58 18.92 14.91 -14.09
CA LYS A 58 18.88 16.38 -14.06
C LYS A 58 20.18 17.06 -14.45
N LEU A 59 21.28 16.30 -14.47
CA LEU A 59 22.57 16.89 -14.82
C LEU A 59 22.58 17.27 -16.31
N PRO A 60 23.24 18.38 -16.68
CA PRO A 60 23.42 18.76 -18.08
C PRO A 60 24.16 17.65 -18.83
N ASP A 61 23.86 17.49 -20.13
CA ASP A 61 24.31 16.40 -21.02
C ASP A 61 25.85 16.24 -21.09
N VAL A 62 26.43 15.64 -20.06
CA VAL A 62 27.76 15.03 -20.08
C VAL A 62 27.54 13.53 -20.25
N ASP A 63 28.06 12.96 -21.34
CA ASP A 63 27.82 11.57 -21.73
C ASP A 63 28.05 10.56 -20.58
N GLU A 64 29.04 10.82 -19.71
CA GLU A 64 29.38 9.97 -18.55
C GLU A 64 28.31 10.01 -17.44
N ASP A 65 27.75 11.19 -17.12
CA ASP A 65 26.75 11.32 -16.06
C ASP A 65 25.42 10.68 -16.52
N ARG A 66 25.12 10.83 -17.81
CA ARG A 66 23.98 10.16 -18.45
C ARG A 66 24.14 8.64 -18.47
N SER A 67 25.34 8.14 -18.73
CA SER A 67 25.59 6.69 -18.72
C SER A 67 25.43 6.11 -17.31
N ARG A 68 25.94 6.80 -16.27
CA ARG A 68 25.75 6.39 -14.87
C ARG A 68 24.28 6.35 -14.48
N GLY A 69 23.52 7.40 -14.79
CA GLY A 69 22.08 7.43 -14.54
C GLY A 69 21.35 6.25 -15.21
N TYR A 70 21.66 5.99 -16.48
CA TYR A 70 21.08 4.88 -17.24
C TYR A 70 21.43 3.51 -16.66
N GLU A 71 22.68 3.28 -16.24
CA GLU A 71 23.09 2.03 -15.59
C GLU A 71 22.33 1.78 -14.29
N LEU A 72 22.17 2.81 -13.44
CA LEU A 72 21.38 2.72 -12.20
C LEU A 72 19.92 2.35 -12.48
N GLU A 73 19.30 2.94 -13.50
CA GLU A 73 17.95 2.56 -13.92
C GLU A 73 17.86 1.08 -14.30
N LYS A 74 18.86 0.55 -15.03
CA LYS A 74 18.89 -0.87 -15.39
C LYS A 74 19.11 -1.76 -14.19
N CYS A 75 19.91 -1.36 -13.22
CA CYS A 75 20.06 -2.05 -11.94
C CYS A 75 18.72 -2.15 -11.19
N VAL A 76 17.96 -1.05 -11.11
CA VAL A 76 16.62 -1.03 -10.48
C VAL A 76 15.63 -1.92 -11.22
N VAL A 77 15.54 -1.77 -12.55
CA VAL A 77 14.61 -2.57 -13.37
C VAL A 77 14.93 -4.05 -13.20
N LYS A 78 16.21 -4.42 -13.20
CA LYS A 78 16.61 -5.82 -13.00
C LYS A 78 16.25 -6.35 -11.62
N LEU A 79 16.47 -5.56 -10.56
CA LEU A 79 16.11 -5.90 -9.19
C LEU A 79 14.61 -6.14 -9.03
N MET A 80 13.78 -5.20 -9.48
CA MET A 80 12.32 -5.31 -9.41
C MET A 80 11.79 -6.47 -10.25
N ARG A 81 12.39 -6.72 -11.43
CA ARG A 81 12.06 -7.88 -12.26
C ARG A 81 12.49 -9.20 -11.62
N GLY A 82 13.61 -9.22 -10.90
CA GLY A 82 14.05 -10.38 -10.12
C GLY A 82 12.99 -10.80 -9.10
N ILE A 83 12.40 -9.83 -8.39
CA ILE A 83 11.28 -10.05 -7.46
C ILE A 83 10.05 -10.56 -8.21
N LEU A 84 9.68 -9.91 -9.33
CA LEU A 84 8.54 -10.33 -10.15
C LEU A 84 8.66 -11.80 -10.59
N VAL A 85 9.84 -12.21 -11.05
CA VAL A 85 10.10 -13.61 -11.44
C VAL A 85 9.94 -14.56 -10.25
N CYS A 86 10.40 -14.18 -9.05
CA CYS A 86 10.20 -14.99 -7.84
C CYS A 86 8.72 -15.17 -7.50
N TYR A 87 7.91 -14.13 -7.66
CA TYR A 87 6.47 -14.19 -7.44
C TYR A 87 5.72 -14.96 -8.52
N MET A 88 6.04 -14.75 -9.80
CA MET A 88 5.39 -15.46 -10.91
C MET A 88 5.63 -16.98 -10.84
N LYS A 89 6.80 -17.41 -10.37
CA LYS A 89 7.08 -18.84 -10.08
C LYS A 89 6.13 -19.44 -9.02
N GLN A 90 5.46 -18.61 -8.23
CA GLN A 90 4.49 -18.99 -7.21
C GLN A 90 3.05 -18.61 -7.58
N ALA A 91 2.72 -18.47 -8.87
CA ALA A 91 1.37 -18.11 -9.32
C ALA A 91 0.26 -19.02 -8.76
N GLU A 92 0.52 -20.32 -8.60
CA GLU A 92 -0.43 -21.25 -7.99
C GLU A 92 -0.80 -20.86 -6.54
N LYS A 93 0.17 -20.31 -5.78
CA LYS A 93 -0.08 -19.84 -4.42
C LYS A 93 -0.96 -18.60 -4.40
N VAL A 94 -0.74 -17.67 -5.32
CA VAL A 94 -1.60 -16.48 -5.51
C VAL A 94 -3.03 -16.91 -5.77
N GLU A 95 -3.24 -17.89 -6.66
CA GLU A 95 -4.57 -18.43 -6.94
C GLU A 95 -5.23 -19.03 -5.69
N LYS A 96 -4.50 -19.86 -4.94
CA LYS A 96 -5.01 -20.50 -3.72
C LYS A 96 -5.33 -19.51 -2.59
N LEU A 97 -4.48 -18.50 -2.37
CA LEU A 97 -4.73 -17.52 -1.30
C LEU A 97 -5.98 -16.69 -1.59
N LYS A 98 -6.18 -16.22 -2.84
CA LYS A 98 -7.38 -15.46 -3.21
C LYS A 98 -8.68 -16.19 -2.87
N MET A 99 -8.68 -17.53 -2.99
CA MET A 99 -9.85 -18.37 -2.74
C MET A 99 -10.02 -18.72 -1.26
N ASN A 100 -8.93 -19.07 -0.57
CA ASN A 100 -9.01 -19.71 0.75
C ASN A 100 -8.59 -18.78 1.91
N GLN A 101 -7.82 -17.71 1.61
CA GLN A 101 -7.25 -16.79 2.60
C GLN A 101 -6.40 -17.48 3.69
N ASP A 102 -5.86 -18.67 3.39
CA ASP A 102 -5.05 -19.46 4.32
C ASP A 102 -3.55 -19.05 4.24
N PRO A 103 -2.91 -18.66 5.35
CA PRO A 103 -1.50 -18.27 5.38
C PRO A 103 -0.53 -19.28 4.76
N ARG A 104 -0.85 -20.58 4.75
CA ARG A 104 -0.01 -21.63 4.14
C ARG A 104 0.12 -21.50 2.62
N HIS A 105 -0.80 -20.78 2.00
CA HIS A 105 -0.76 -20.49 0.56
C HIS A 105 -0.20 -19.10 0.26
N SER A 106 0.46 -18.46 1.23
CA SER A 106 1.08 -17.16 1.03
C SER A 106 2.32 -17.21 0.13
N LEU A 107 2.60 -16.09 -0.52
CA LEU A 107 3.85 -15.91 -1.24
C LEU A 107 5.00 -15.89 -0.24
N HIS A 108 6.12 -16.51 -0.60
CA HIS A 108 7.32 -16.42 0.23
C HIS A 108 7.86 -14.99 0.30
N ALA A 109 8.23 -14.58 1.52
CA ALA A 109 8.85 -13.30 1.81
C ALA A 109 10.34 -13.21 1.41
N LYS A 110 11.02 -14.35 1.22
CA LYS A 110 12.45 -14.41 0.93
C LYS A 110 12.81 -15.52 -0.07
N PHE A 111 13.83 -15.27 -0.88
CA PHE A 111 14.28 -16.14 -1.96
C PHE A 111 15.80 -16.28 -1.97
N ASP A 112 16.29 -17.27 -2.71
CA ASP A 112 17.72 -17.38 -2.99
C ASP A 112 18.11 -16.37 -4.07
N ALA A 113 19.07 -15.51 -3.75
CA ALA A 113 19.54 -14.43 -4.60
C ALA A 113 20.18 -14.93 -5.90
N ASN A 114 20.66 -16.18 -5.97
CA ASN A 114 21.37 -16.71 -7.12
C ASN A 114 20.43 -17.38 -8.13
N ASN A 115 19.32 -17.97 -7.68
CA ASN A 115 18.47 -18.79 -8.55
C ASN A 115 16.96 -18.51 -8.44
N CYS A 116 16.54 -17.54 -7.61
CA CYS A 116 15.14 -17.16 -7.42
C CYS A 116 14.25 -18.34 -6.96
N LYS A 117 14.78 -19.28 -6.17
CA LYS A 117 14.00 -20.36 -5.55
C LYS A 117 13.70 -20.05 -4.08
N THR A 118 12.76 -20.79 -3.53
CA THR A 118 12.40 -20.75 -2.10
C THR A 118 13.56 -21.28 -1.26
N VAL A 119 13.90 -20.58 -0.18
CA VAL A 119 15.02 -20.95 0.73
C VAL A 119 14.57 -21.70 1.98
N VAL A 120 13.27 -21.63 2.30
CA VAL A 120 12.64 -22.30 3.45
C VAL A 120 11.30 -22.89 3.00
N GLY A 121 10.75 -23.83 3.77
CA GLY A 121 9.43 -24.42 3.52
C GLY A 121 8.26 -23.52 3.93
N ASP A 122 7.07 -23.84 3.42
CA ASP A 122 5.84 -23.03 3.58
C ASP A 122 5.43 -22.79 5.04
N ASP A 123 5.68 -23.75 5.93
CA ASP A 123 5.34 -23.67 7.37
C ASP A 123 6.54 -23.26 8.25
N GLN A 124 7.69 -22.95 7.66
CA GLN A 124 8.94 -22.69 8.39
C GLN A 124 9.21 -21.21 8.64
N TRP A 125 8.37 -20.32 8.11
CA TRP A 125 8.52 -18.87 8.23
C TRP A 125 7.19 -18.16 8.21
N GLY A 126 7.15 -16.96 8.80
CA GLY A 126 6.02 -16.04 8.71
C GLY A 126 5.90 -15.44 7.30
N HIS A 127 5.55 -16.24 6.31
CA HIS A 127 5.54 -15.86 4.89
C HIS A 127 4.41 -14.90 4.50
N LEU A 128 3.24 -15.00 5.15
CA LEU A 128 2.13 -14.09 4.89
C LEU A 128 2.50 -12.69 5.40
N GLN A 129 3.03 -11.88 4.49
CA GLN A 129 3.47 -10.50 4.70
C GLN A 129 2.82 -9.63 3.63
N ILE A 130 1.66 -9.07 3.97
CA ILE A 130 0.89 -8.25 3.03
C ILE A 130 1.63 -6.93 2.76
N ASP A 131 2.35 -6.40 3.75
CA ASP A 131 3.23 -5.24 3.61
C ASP A 131 4.27 -5.41 2.50
N ALA A 132 4.92 -6.59 2.42
CA ALA A 132 6.00 -6.84 1.47
C ALA A 132 5.50 -6.86 0.01
N VAL A 133 4.36 -7.52 -0.24
CA VAL A 133 3.72 -7.50 -1.57
C VAL A 133 3.23 -6.10 -1.91
N SER A 134 2.67 -5.40 -0.94
CA SER A 134 2.10 -4.06 -1.13
C SER A 134 3.18 -3.02 -1.43
N VAL A 135 4.31 -3.02 -0.70
CA VAL A 135 5.41 -2.07 -0.99
C VAL A 135 6.05 -2.35 -2.35
N PHE A 136 6.13 -3.62 -2.77
CA PHE A 136 6.56 -3.98 -4.13
C PHE A 136 5.63 -3.36 -5.19
N LEU A 137 4.32 -3.54 -5.03
CA LEU A 137 3.31 -3.01 -5.94
C LEU A 137 3.27 -1.47 -5.97
N LEU A 138 3.37 -0.83 -4.80
CA LEU A 138 3.44 0.62 -4.68
C LEU A 138 4.70 1.18 -5.36
N THR A 139 5.85 0.55 -5.13
CA THR A 139 7.12 0.97 -5.73
C THR A 139 7.12 0.74 -7.25
N LEU A 140 6.54 -0.38 -7.71
CA LEU A 140 6.32 -0.64 -9.13
C LEU A 140 5.49 0.49 -9.77
N ALA A 141 4.39 0.89 -9.13
CA ALA A 141 3.53 1.95 -9.62
C ALA A 141 4.27 3.29 -9.74
N GLN A 142 5.00 3.71 -8.70
CA GLN A 142 5.79 4.94 -8.69
C GLN A 142 6.89 4.91 -9.77
N MET A 143 7.60 3.79 -9.90
CA MET A 143 8.66 3.64 -10.90
C MET A 143 8.11 3.66 -12.34
N THR A 144 6.98 3.01 -12.60
CA THR A 144 6.30 3.06 -13.90
C THR A 144 5.82 4.47 -14.23
N ALA A 145 5.23 5.18 -13.26
CA ALA A 145 4.83 6.58 -13.43
C ALA A 145 6.02 7.51 -13.72
N SER A 146 7.21 7.20 -13.19
CA SER A 146 8.47 7.91 -13.50
C SER A 146 9.09 7.57 -14.86
N GLY A 147 8.46 6.68 -15.63
CA GLY A 147 8.88 6.26 -16.97
C GLY A 147 9.73 4.98 -17.04
N LEU A 148 9.92 4.24 -15.94
CA LEU A 148 10.66 2.97 -15.97
C LEU A 148 9.78 1.84 -16.52
N ARG A 149 10.35 1.03 -17.44
CA ARG A 149 9.67 -0.13 -18.03
C ARG A 149 10.03 -1.42 -17.32
N ILE A 150 9.29 -1.73 -16.26
CA ILE A 150 9.49 -2.94 -15.45
C ILE A 150 8.67 -4.12 -15.98
N ILE A 151 7.42 -3.89 -16.40
CA ILE A 151 6.50 -4.91 -16.94
C ILE A 151 6.58 -4.92 -18.46
N TRP A 152 6.69 -6.11 -19.07
CA TRP A 152 6.97 -6.29 -20.49
C TRP A 152 5.89 -7.07 -21.24
N THR A 153 5.16 -7.98 -20.58
CA THR A 153 4.18 -8.84 -21.26
C THR A 153 2.79 -8.76 -20.64
N ARG A 154 1.76 -9.18 -21.38
CA ARG A 154 0.37 -9.20 -20.89
C ARG A 154 0.16 -10.24 -19.79
N GLU A 155 0.92 -11.33 -19.79
CA GLU A 155 0.90 -12.33 -18.73
C GLU A 155 1.44 -11.73 -17.42
N GLU A 156 2.48 -10.90 -17.49
CA GLU A 156 2.99 -10.15 -16.34
C GLU A 156 1.95 -9.13 -15.83
N VAL A 157 1.26 -8.39 -16.72
CA VAL A 157 0.13 -7.52 -16.35
C VAL A 157 -0.95 -8.31 -15.62
N ALA A 158 -1.38 -9.44 -16.19
CA ALA A 158 -2.41 -10.28 -15.59
C ALA A 158 -1.95 -10.79 -14.21
N PHE A 159 -0.68 -11.14 -14.06
CA PHE A 159 -0.12 -11.51 -12.76
C PHE A 159 -0.18 -10.36 -11.74
N ILE A 160 0.21 -9.14 -12.11
CA ILE A 160 0.09 -7.96 -11.23
C ILE A 160 -1.37 -7.70 -10.85
N GLN A 161 -2.31 -7.82 -11.78
CA GLN A 161 -3.75 -7.71 -11.49
C GLN A 161 -4.21 -8.77 -10.46
N ASN A 162 -3.64 -9.97 -10.48
CA ASN A 162 -3.93 -10.98 -9.44
C ASN A 162 -3.24 -10.68 -8.10
N LEU A 163 -2.07 -10.02 -8.09
CA LEU A 163 -1.48 -9.52 -6.86
C LEU A 163 -2.32 -8.39 -6.24
N VAL A 164 -3.01 -7.58 -7.04
CA VAL A 164 -4.02 -6.64 -6.53
C VAL A 164 -5.13 -7.38 -5.79
N PHE A 165 -5.69 -8.44 -6.38
CA PHE A 165 -6.70 -9.28 -5.71
C PHE A 165 -6.14 -10.05 -4.49
N TYR A 166 -4.83 -10.29 -4.46
CA TYR A 166 -4.16 -10.90 -3.32
C TYR A 166 -4.15 -9.95 -2.10
N ILE A 167 -4.00 -8.64 -2.31
CA ILE A 167 -3.95 -7.63 -1.24
C ILE A 167 -5.28 -6.90 -0.99
N GLU A 168 -6.30 -7.05 -1.86
CA GLU A 168 -7.56 -6.29 -1.76
C GLU A 168 -8.28 -6.49 -0.41
N TYR A 169 -8.12 -7.66 0.22
CA TYR A 169 -8.73 -7.99 1.52
C TYR A 169 -7.80 -7.79 2.73
N ALA A 170 -6.74 -6.98 2.59
CA ALA A 170 -5.79 -6.74 3.68
C ALA A 170 -6.45 -6.34 5.01
N TYR A 171 -7.55 -5.58 4.97
CA TYR A 171 -8.31 -5.12 6.14
C TYR A 171 -8.94 -6.24 6.99
N ARG A 172 -8.97 -7.49 6.50
CA ARG A 172 -9.54 -8.64 7.21
C ARG A 172 -8.63 -9.87 7.25
N ILE A 173 -7.45 -9.82 6.63
CA ILE A 173 -6.50 -10.94 6.60
C ILE A 173 -5.40 -10.62 7.64
N PRO A 174 -5.37 -11.33 8.79
CA PRO A 174 -4.25 -11.23 9.71
C PRO A 174 -2.97 -11.75 9.04
N ASP A 175 -1.85 -11.06 9.26
CA ASP A 175 -0.56 -11.41 8.68
C ASP A 175 0.56 -11.39 9.74
N TYR A 176 1.80 -11.70 9.34
CA TYR A 176 2.96 -11.70 10.25
C TYR A 176 3.58 -10.30 10.42
N GLY A 177 3.10 -9.31 9.67
CA GLY A 177 3.58 -7.94 9.67
C GLY A 177 5.03 -7.79 9.22
N ILE A 178 5.52 -6.55 9.26
CA ILE A 178 6.86 -6.18 8.79
C ILE A 178 7.98 -6.87 9.57
N TRP A 179 7.71 -7.31 10.80
CA TRP A 179 8.69 -7.96 11.66
C TRP A 179 8.67 -9.49 11.56
N GLU A 180 7.81 -10.05 10.71
CA GLU A 180 7.72 -11.49 10.44
C GLU A 180 7.33 -12.32 11.67
N ARG A 181 6.59 -11.72 12.63
CA ARG A 181 6.24 -12.32 13.93
C ARG A 181 4.75 -12.56 14.14
N GLY A 182 3.89 -11.74 13.53
CA GLY A 182 2.48 -11.67 13.87
C GLY A 182 2.34 -11.04 15.25
N ASP A 183 1.91 -11.81 16.24
CA ASP A 183 1.74 -11.36 17.62
C ASP A 183 3.06 -11.02 18.34
N LYS A 184 2.98 -10.26 19.43
CA LYS A 184 4.12 -9.78 20.22
C LYS A 184 4.97 -10.90 20.85
N THR A 185 4.36 -12.06 21.13
CA THR A 185 5.04 -13.25 21.67
C THR A 185 5.63 -14.14 20.58
N ASN A 186 5.32 -13.89 19.30
CA ASN A 186 5.85 -14.62 18.15
C ASN A 186 5.58 -16.14 18.23
N HIS A 187 4.38 -16.53 18.66
CA HIS A 187 3.94 -17.94 18.67
C HIS A 187 3.43 -18.41 17.30
N GLY A 188 3.72 -17.65 16.23
CA GLY A 188 3.22 -17.92 14.90
C GLY A 188 1.75 -17.55 14.72
N LEU A 189 1.21 -16.66 15.56
CA LEU A 189 -0.17 -16.21 15.45
C LEU A 189 -0.21 -14.91 14.65
N PRO A 190 -0.81 -14.90 13.44
CA PRO A 190 -0.93 -13.68 12.65
C PRO A 190 -1.92 -12.71 13.31
N GLU A 191 -1.66 -11.41 13.14
CA GLU A 191 -2.53 -10.34 13.64
C GLU A 191 -2.88 -9.38 12.51
N LEU A 192 -3.98 -8.64 12.66
CA LEU A 192 -4.26 -7.56 11.73
C LEU A 192 -3.29 -6.39 12.02
N ASN A 193 -2.21 -6.32 11.25
CA ASN A 193 -1.18 -5.28 11.36
C ASN A 193 -1.59 -4.05 10.56
N THR A 194 -1.67 -2.91 11.24
CA THR A 194 -2.10 -1.63 10.69
C THR A 194 -1.11 -1.13 9.64
N SER A 195 0.19 -1.38 9.80
CA SER A 195 1.19 -1.06 8.78
C SER A 195 0.94 -1.84 7.47
N SER A 196 0.52 -3.10 7.57
CA SER A 196 0.21 -3.93 6.39
C SER A 196 -1.05 -3.44 5.68
N VAL A 197 -2.12 -3.14 6.43
CA VAL A 197 -3.38 -2.58 5.88
C VAL A 197 -3.12 -1.23 5.22
N GLY A 198 -2.33 -0.37 5.86
CA GLY A 198 -1.98 0.94 5.32
C GLY A 198 -1.15 0.85 4.04
N MET A 199 -0.16 -0.04 4.01
CA MET A 199 0.65 -0.24 2.81
C MET A 199 -0.17 -0.83 1.66
N ALA A 200 -1.08 -1.77 1.95
CA ALA A 200 -2.01 -2.31 0.97
C ALA A 200 -2.93 -1.23 0.39
N LYS A 201 -3.51 -0.38 1.25
CA LYS A 201 -4.28 0.79 0.80
C LYS A 201 -3.47 1.67 -0.15
N ALA A 202 -2.20 1.94 0.20
CA ALA A 202 -1.35 2.77 -0.64
C ALA A 202 -1.08 2.14 -2.00
N ALA A 203 -0.75 0.85 -2.04
CA ALA A 203 -0.53 0.11 -3.26
C ALA A 203 -1.79 0.07 -4.15
N LEU A 204 -2.96 -0.21 -3.56
CA LEU A 204 -4.24 -0.22 -4.26
C LEU A 204 -4.56 1.14 -4.88
N GLN A 205 -4.40 2.23 -4.12
CA GLN A 205 -4.61 3.58 -4.65
C GLN A 205 -3.60 3.95 -5.74
N ALA A 206 -2.33 3.55 -5.61
CA ALA A 206 -1.30 3.86 -6.59
C ALA A 206 -1.46 3.10 -7.91
N LEU A 207 -2.06 1.91 -7.87
CA LEU A 207 -2.31 1.08 -9.04
C LEU A 207 -3.64 1.35 -9.73
N SER A 208 -4.56 2.08 -9.08
CA SER A 208 -5.88 2.38 -9.66
C SER A 208 -5.71 3.14 -10.97
N ASP A 209 -6.17 2.52 -12.05
CA ASP A 209 -6.15 3.05 -13.42
C ASP A 209 -4.72 3.37 -13.95
N LEU A 210 -3.71 2.76 -13.35
CA LEU A 210 -2.33 2.85 -13.83
C LEU A 210 -2.09 1.89 -14.99
N ASP A 211 -1.52 2.41 -16.07
CA ASP A 211 -1.03 1.59 -17.18
C ASP A 211 0.40 1.08 -16.91
N LEU A 212 0.55 -0.24 -16.80
CA LEU A 212 1.85 -0.87 -16.49
C LEU A 212 2.88 -0.77 -17.62
N PHE A 213 2.45 -0.47 -18.85
CA PHE A 213 3.35 -0.18 -19.97
C PHE A 213 3.67 1.32 -20.11
N GLY A 214 3.15 2.16 -19.20
CA GLY A 214 3.34 3.60 -19.23
C GLY A 214 2.69 4.22 -20.46
N ALA A 215 3.41 5.13 -21.13
CA ALA A 215 2.88 5.89 -22.26
C ALA A 215 2.52 5.03 -23.50
N ASP A 216 3.09 3.84 -23.64
CA ASP A 216 2.85 2.94 -24.78
C ASP A 216 1.71 1.93 -24.51
N GLY A 217 0.95 2.16 -23.44
CA GLY A 217 -0.03 1.23 -22.94
C GLY A 217 -1.37 1.19 -23.67
N SER A 218 -2.28 0.38 -23.14
CA SER A 218 -3.62 0.15 -23.66
C SER A 218 -4.56 -0.19 -22.50
N PRO A 219 -5.90 -0.15 -22.70
CA PRO A 219 -6.85 -0.58 -21.67
C PRO A 219 -6.64 -2.03 -21.15
N LEU A 220 -5.88 -2.86 -21.88
CA LEU A 220 -5.54 -4.23 -21.48
C LEU A 220 -4.30 -4.31 -20.58
N SER A 221 -3.50 -3.25 -20.48
CA SER A 221 -2.34 -3.10 -19.58
C SER A 221 -2.63 -2.21 -18.37
N THR A 222 -3.84 -1.64 -18.31
CA THR A 222 -4.35 -0.88 -17.17
C THR A 222 -4.76 -1.81 -16.04
N ILE A 223 -4.34 -1.47 -14.82
CA ILE A 223 -4.76 -2.17 -13.60
C ILE A 223 -6.02 -1.52 -13.05
N HIS A 224 -6.98 -2.35 -12.64
CA HIS A 224 -8.21 -1.88 -12.02
C HIS A 224 -8.30 -2.35 -10.57
N VAL A 225 -8.73 -1.42 -9.73
CA VAL A 225 -8.85 -1.58 -8.28
C VAL A 225 -10.26 -1.24 -7.87
N PHE A 226 -10.77 -1.92 -6.85
CA PHE A 226 -12.10 -1.67 -6.30
C PHE A 226 -12.04 -0.55 -5.26
N PRO A 227 -12.79 0.56 -5.47
CA PRO A 227 -12.85 1.65 -4.49
C PRO A 227 -13.39 1.21 -3.13
N ASP A 228 -14.35 0.26 -3.11
CA ASP A 228 -14.93 -0.29 -1.88
C ASP A 228 -13.87 -0.91 -0.96
N GLU A 229 -12.96 -1.71 -1.53
CA GLU A 229 -11.91 -2.39 -0.75
C GLU A 229 -10.91 -1.38 -0.16
N CYS A 230 -10.57 -0.34 -0.93
CA CYS A 230 -9.74 0.78 -0.46
C CYS A 230 -10.40 1.51 0.73
N GLN A 231 -11.72 1.70 0.67
CA GLN A 231 -12.48 2.36 1.73
C GLN A 231 -12.60 1.49 2.99
N GLN A 232 -12.66 0.16 2.86
CA GLN A 232 -12.59 -0.74 4.02
C GLN A 232 -11.23 -0.62 4.71
N CYS A 233 -10.13 -0.62 3.96
CA CYS A 233 -8.81 -0.36 4.52
C CYS A 233 -8.75 1.00 5.22
N ASN A 234 -9.31 2.06 4.62
CA ASN A 234 -9.37 3.38 5.26
C ASN A 234 -10.13 3.37 6.60
N THR A 235 -11.26 2.66 6.65
CA THR A 235 -12.08 2.55 7.86
C THR A 235 -11.32 1.84 8.98
N VAL A 236 -10.55 0.80 8.65
CA VAL A 236 -9.68 0.13 9.62
C VAL A 236 -8.58 1.07 10.12
N LEU A 237 -7.90 1.80 9.23
CA LEU A 237 -6.86 2.76 9.62
C LEU A 237 -7.39 3.84 10.59
N GLU A 238 -8.54 4.44 10.28
CA GLU A 238 -9.16 5.48 11.13
C GLU A 238 -9.59 4.95 12.51
N SER A 239 -9.90 3.66 12.61
CA SER A 239 -10.37 3.05 13.87
C SER A 239 -9.24 2.49 14.75
N VAL A 240 -8.16 2.01 14.14
CA VAL A 240 -7.07 1.32 14.87
C VAL A 240 -5.93 2.26 15.23
N LEU A 241 -5.57 3.23 14.38
CA LEU A 241 -4.49 4.17 14.66
C LEU A 241 -4.74 4.94 15.97
N PRO A 242 -3.70 5.18 16.80
CA PRO A 242 -2.26 4.99 16.56
C PRO A 242 -1.73 3.58 16.92
N ARG A 243 -2.59 2.59 17.12
CA ARG A 243 -2.19 1.21 17.45
C ARG A 243 -1.70 0.48 16.19
N GLU A 244 -0.77 -0.46 16.36
CA GLU A 244 -0.33 -1.32 15.26
C GLU A 244 -1.19 -2.58 15.14
N SER A 245 -1.40 -3.30 16.24
CA SER A 245 -2.18 -4.54 16.24
C SER A 245 -2.81 -4.78 17.62
N ASN A 246 -3.53 -5.89 17.80
CA ASN A 246 -4.14 -6.21 19.10
C ASN A 246 -3.10 -6.30 20.22
N SER A 247 -1.95 -6.94 19.97
CA SER A 247 -0.87 -7.07 20.94
C SER A 247 0.12 -5.89 20.98
N LYS A 248 0.21 -5.08 19.91
CA LYS A 248 1.18 -3.97 19.79
C LYS A 248 0.51 -2.61 19.90
N GLU A 249 0.77 -1.93 21.01
CA GLU A 249 0.16 -0.66 21.37
C GLU A 249 0.53 0.49 20.43
N THR A 250 1.72 0.43 19.84
CA THR A 250 2.26 1.31 18.80
C THR A 250 3.47 0.61 18.17
N ASP A 251 3.82 0.95 16.93
CA ASP A 251 4.99 0.41 16.24
C ASP A 251 5.63 1.49 15.36
N ALA A 252 6.95 1.45 15.21
CA ALA A 252 7.69 2.37 14.35
C ALA A 252 7.39 2.12 12.85
N ALA A 253 6.93 0.92 12.49
CA ALA A 253 6.45 0.57 11.15
C ALA A 253 5.29 1.45 10.67
N LEU A 254 4.52 2.05 11.59
CA LEU A 254 3.46 3.00 11.25
C LEU A 254 4.00 4.21 10.47
N LEU A 255 5.28 4.59 10.65
CA LEU A 255 5.90 5.66 9.85
C LEU A 255 5.83 5.37 8.34
N THR A 256 5.94 4.10 7.94
CA THR A 256 5.94 3.70 6.51
C THR A 256 4.62 3.98 5.79
N ILE A 257 3.51 4.10 6.54
CA ILE A 257 2.18 4.41 6.01
C ILE A 257 1.77 5.86 6.25
N LEU A 258 2.39 6.55 7.22
CA LEU A 258 2.15 7.97 7.48
C LEU A 258 2.91 8.87 6.51
N THR A 259 4.13 8.48 6.15
CA THR A 259 5.01 9.21 5.23
C THR A 259 5.37 8.34 4.02
N TYR A 260 6.43 8.72 3.31
CA TYR A 260 7.00 7.98 2.20
C TYR A 260 7.40 6.54 2.62
N PRO A 261 6.99 5.52 1.84
CA PRO A 261 6.32 5.61 0.54
C PRO A 261 4.78 5.61 0.58
N GLY A 262 4.15 5.28 1.71
CA GLY A 262 2.72 4.95 1.77
C GLY A 262 1.76 6.13 1.56
N PHE A 263 1.88 7.17 2.38
CA PHE A 263 0.90 8.28 2.48
C PHE A 263 -0.56 7.77 2.52
N SER A 264 -0.81 6.78 3.37
CA SER A 264 -2.06 6.03 3.40
C SER A 264 -3.16 6.69 4.22
N VAL A 265 -2.82 7.63 5.10
CA VAL A 265 -3.77 8.28 6.01
C VAL A 265 -4.02 9.70 5.52
N THR A 266 -5.28 10.11 5.48
CA THR A 266 -5.69 11.44 4.98
C THR A 266 -6.08 12.42 6.10
N ASN A 267 -6.37 11.92 7.30
CA ASN A 267 -6.73 12.78 8.44
C ASN A 267 -5.47 13.34 9.12
N GLU A 268 -5.23 14.64 8.96
CA GLU A 268 -4.05 15.34 9.50
C GLU A 268 -3.90 15.24 11.01
N ASP A 269 -5.01 15.33 11.77
CA ASP A 269 -4.99 15.22 13.23
C ASP A 269 -4.54 13.82 13.66
N LEU A 270 -5.06 12.78 12.98
CA LEU A 270 -4.69 11.40 13.24
C LEU A 270 -3.23 11.11 12.86
N ILE A 271 -2.74 11.69 11.75
CA ILE A 271 -1.34 11.60 11.34
C ILE A 271 -0.44 12.24 12.41
N LYS A 272 -0.78 13.45 12.87
CA LYS A 272 -0.02 14.15 13.90
C LYS A 272 -0.04 13.40 15.24
N GLN A 273 -1.19 12.90 15.66
CA GLN A 273 -1.34 12.11 16.87
C GLN A 273 -0.49 10.82 16.81
N THR A 274 -0.55 10.10 15.69
CA THR A 274 0.18 8.84 15.51
C THR A 274 1.69 9.08 15.48
N ARG A 275 2.17 10.05 14.69
CA ARG A 275 3.59 10.42 14.66
C ARG A 275 4.10 10.81 16.04
N THR A 276 3.35 11.67 16.76
CA THR A 276 3.71 12.08 18.12
C THR A 276 3.79 10.89 19.06
N THR A 277 2.85 9.95 18.96
CA THR A 277 2.85 8.72 19.77
C THR A 277 4.08 7.86 19.48
N VAL A 278 4.42 7.65 18.20
CA VAL A 278 5.61 6.89 17.78
C VAL A 278 6.88 7.56 18.29
N VAL A 279 7.06 8.86 18.05
CA VAL A 279 8.25 9.60 18.48
C VAL A 279 8.38 9.60 20.01
N GLN A 280 7.32 9.94 20.74
CA GLN A 280 7.37 10.00 22.21
C GLN A 280 7.63 8.64 22.86
N LYS A 281 7.08 7.56 22.31
CA LYS A 281 7.18 6.23 22.91
C LYS A 281 8.37 5.43 22.41
N LEU A 282 8.82 5.61 21.16
CA LEU A 282 9.77 4.69 20.53
C LEU A 282 11.12 5.33 20.20
N LEU A 283 11.20 6.65 20.00
CA LEU A 283 12.47 7.32 19.67
C LEU A 283 13.44 7.28 20.87
N GLY A 284 14.63 6.74 20.63
CA GLY A 284 15.77 6.77 21.54
C GLY A 284 16.96 7.55 20.95
N ARG A 285 18.13 7.39 21.56
CA ARG A 285 19.36 8.11 21.17
C ARG A 285 19.94 7.60 19.85
N TYR A 286 19.77 6.31 19.57
CA TYR A 286 20.33 5.62 18.41
C TYR A 286 19.29 5.35 17.30
N GLY A 287 18.03 5.69 17.52
CA GLY A 287 16.93 5.49 16.58
C GLY A 287 15.65 5.04 17.29
N CYS A 288 14.68 4.53 16.54
CA CYS A 288 13.42 4.07 17.13
C CYS A 288 13.50 2.59 17.52
N ARG A 289 12.92 2.24 18.67
CA ARG A 289 12.53 0.86 18.96
C ARG A 289 11.46 0.42 17.98
N ARG A 290 11.42 -0.87 17.61
CA ARG A 290 10.39 -1.41 16.71
C ARG A 290 8.99 -1.26 17.33
N PHE A 291 8.83 -1.83 18.52
CA PHE A 291 7.66 -1.66 19.39
C PHE A 291 8.09 -1.85 20.85
N ILE A 292 7.24 -1.43 21.79
CA ILE A 292 7.52 -1.54 23.24
C ILE A 292 7.62 -3.01 23.63
N ARG A 293 8.55 -3.40 24.52
CA ARG A 293 8.76 -4.79 24.98
C ARG A 293 9.18 -5.75 23.86
N ASP A 294 9.87 -5.25 22.85
CA ASP A 294 10.50 -6.09 21.84
C ASP A 294 11.83 -6.66 22.37
N GLY A 295 11.89 -8.00 22.47
CA GLY A 295 13.07 -8.71 22.94
C GLY A 295 14.16 -8.93 21.89
N PHE A 296 13.89 -8.64 20.62
CA PHE A 296 14.77 -9.06 19.53
C PHE A 296 16.16 -8.46 19.65
N ARG A 297 17.16 -9.34 19.76
CA ARG A 297 18.58 -9.09 19.95
C ARG A 297 18.95 -8.32 21.22
N THR A 298 18.02 -8.22 22.16
CA THR A 298 18.36 -7.72 23.49
C THR A 298 19.26 -8.72 24.19
N ALA A 299 20.10 -8.24 25.11
CA ALA A 299 21.03 -9.11 25.84
C ALA A 299 20.33 -10.14 26.77
N ARG A 300 19.02 -9.98 27.03
CA ARG A 300 18.21 -10.94 27.80
C ARG A 300 17.43 -11.92 26.91
N GLU A 301 17.55 -11.84 25.58
CA GLU A 301 16.88 -12.75 24.66
C GLU A 301 17.53 -14.14 24.68
N ASP A 302 16.71 -15.20 24.72
CA ASP A 302 17.17 -16.55 24.38
C ASP A 302 17.22 -16.72 22.85
N SER A 303 18.41 -16.67 22.28
CA SER A 303 18.63 -16.79 20.84
C SER A 303 18.26 -18.16 20.26
N ASN A 304 18.03 -19.19 21.09
CA ASN A 304 17.67 -20.53 20.63
C ASN A 304 16.16 -20.68 20.39
N ARG A 305 15.36 -19.69 20.78
CA ARG A 305 13.90 -19.74 20.74
C ARG A 305 13.33 -18.56 19.97
N LEU A 306 12.40 -18.85 19.05
CA LEU A 306 11.77 -17.81 18.22
C LEU A 306 10.66 -17.05 18.96
N TYR A 307 9.97 -17.71 19.90
CA TYR A 307 8.85 -17.15 20.65
C TYR A 307 9.27 -16.68 22.05
N TYR A 308 8.45 -15.80 22.63
CA TYR A 308 8.60 -15.31 23.99
C TYR A 308 7.42 -15.69 24.85
N GLU A 309 7.72 -15.98 26.10
CA GLU A 309 6.72 -16.16 27.12
C GLU A 309 6.20 -14.80 27.61
N PRO A 310 4.93 -14.69 28.05
CA PRO A 310 4.35 -13.41 28.46
C PRO A 310 5.13 -12.67 29.55
N TRP A 311 5.87 -13.39 30.41
CA TRP A 311 6.70 -12.78 31.45
C TRP A 311 8.03 -12.22 30.91
N GLU A 312 8.60 -12.81 29.85
CA GLU A 312 9.84 -12.34 29.22
C GLU A 312 9.64 -10.96 28.58
N LEU A 313 8.45 -10.69 28.03
CA LEU A 313 8.12 -9.39 27.46
C LEU A 313 8.37 -8.25 28.45
N ARG A 314 8.08 -8.45 29.74
CA ARG A 314 8.34 -7.43 30.78
C ARG A 314 9.83 -7.24 31.07
N MET A 315 10.66 -8.25 30.81
CA MET A 315 12.10 -8.19 31.03
C MET A 315 12.83 -7.37 29.96
N PHE A 316 12.20 -7.17 28.79
CA PHE A 316 12.72 -6.38 27.68
C PHE A 316 12.38 -4.90 27.78
N GLU A 317 11.40 -4.53 28.61
CA GLU A 317 10.97 -3.14 28.77
C GLU A 317 12.13 -2.25 29.23
N GLY A 318 12.45 -1.22 28.44
CA GLY A 318 13.52 -0.28 28.74
C GLY A 318 14.91 -0.67 28.21
N ILE A 319 15.07 -1.88 27.67
CA ILE A 319 16.33 -2.37 27.06
C ILE A 319 16.17 -2.78 25.59
N GLU A 320 15.03 -2.49 24.97
CA GLU A 320 14.75 -2.88 23.59
C GLU A 320 15.77 -2.25 22.64
N CYS A 321 16.13 -2.97 21.58
CA CYS A 321 17.07 -2.47 20.58
C CYS A 321 16.53 -1.26 19.82
N GLU A 322 17.39 -0.30 19.53
CA GLU A 322 17.08 0.92 18.77
C GLU A 322 17.55 0.75 17.32
N TRP A 323 16.72 1.12 16.35
CA TRP A 323 16.97 0.92 14.93
C TRP A 323 17.18 2.27 14.23
N PRO A 324 18.41 2.55 13.74
CA PRO A 324 18.77 3.86 13.20
C PRO A 324 18.07 4.18 11.87
N MET A 325 17.60 3.16 11.13
CA MET A 325 16.84 3.37 9.88
C MET A 325 15.60 4.26 10.06
N PHE A 326 15.01 4.27 11.27
CA PHE A 326 13.87 5.14 11.55
C PHE A 326 14.24 6.62 11.66
N LEU A 327 15.50 6.96 11.98
CA LEU A 327 15.97 8.35 11.88
C LEU A 327 15.98 8.80 10.42
N ALA A 328 16.42 7.95 9.50
CA ALA A 328 16.36 8.25 8.06
C ALA A 328 14.92 8.45 7.56
N TRP A 329 13.96 7.64 8.04
CA TRP A 329 12.53 7.90 7.76
C TRP A 329 12.00 9.17 8.39
N LEU A 330 12.42 9.52 9.60
CA LEU A 330 12.01 10.78 10.24
C LEU A 330 12.57 11.99 9.50
N VAL A 331 13.78 11.90 8.95
CA VAL A 331 14.34 12.92 8.02
C VAL A 331 13.47 13.03 6.77
N LEU A 332 13.08 11.90 6.15
CA LEU A 332 12.19 11.92 4.99
C LEU A 332 10.83 12.53 5.35
N ASP A 333 10.21 12.11 6.45
CA ASP A 333 8.94 12.68 6.96
C ASP A 333 9.03 14.19 7.18
N ALA A 334 10.08 14.67 7.83
CA ALA A 334 10.30 16.10 8.03
C ALA A 334 10.49 16.84 6.70
N SER A 335 11.20 16.24 5.74
CA SER A 335 11.42 16.80 4.41
C SER A 335 10.12 16.94 3.60
N PHE A 336 9.24 15.92 3.63
CA PHE A 336 7.92 15.99 2.98
C PHE A 336 6.97 16.98 3.65
N ARG A 337 7.14 17.25 4.95
CA ARG A 337 6.39 18.27 5.70
C ARG A 337 6.97 19.67 5.57
N GLU A 338 8.11 19.82 4.91
CA GLU A 338 8.89 21.07 4.85
C GLU A 338 9.26 21.61 6.25
N ASP A 339 9.45 20.72 7.22
CA ASP A 339 9.85 21.04 8.60
C ASP A 339 11.36 20.88 8.77
N TYR A 340 12.09 21.95 8.46
CA TYR A 340 13.55 21.94 8.44
C TYR A 340 14.18 21.79 9.84
N ASP A 341 13.51 22.27 10.89
CA ASP A 341 14.02 22.15 12.27
C ASP A 341 14.03 20.68 12.71
N ASP A 342 12.96 19.94 12.43
CA ASP A 342 12.89 18.50 12.66
C ASP A 342 13.89 17.74 11.77
N ALA A 343 13.99 18.12 10.49
CA ALA A 343 14.90 17.48 9.54
C ALA A 343 16.36 17.59 10.00
N ASP A 344 16.79 18.78 10.41
CA ASP A 344 18.14 19.05 10.92
C ASP A 344 18.41 18.25 12.20
N ARG A 345 17.44 18.22 13.13
CA ARG A 345 17.55 17.45 14.37
C ARG A 345 17.74 15.96 14.11
N TYR A 346 16.87 15.36 13.29
CA TYR A 346 16.95 13.93 12.99
C TYR A 346 18.18 13.59 12.13
N MET A 347 18.61 14.49 11.25
CA MET A 347 19.83 14.32 10.47
C MET A 347 21.07 14.33 11.37
N GLN A 348 21.14 15.24 12.36
CA GLN A 348 22.23 15.24 13.34
C GLN A 348 22.29 13.91 14.11
N MET A 349 21.15 13.46 14.62
CA MET A 349 21.05 12.14 15.28
C MET A 349 21.49 11.01 14.35
N LEU A 350 21.09 11.06 13.07
CA LEU A 350 21.46 10.06 12.07
C LEU A 350 22.98 10.03 11.81
N GLN A 351 23.63 11.19 11.73
CA GLN A 351 25.07 11.29 11.52
C GLN A 351 25.89 10.80 12.73
N ASP A 352 25.33 10.88 13.94
CA ASP A 352 25.97 10.39 15.17
C ASP A 352 25.94 8.86 15.31
N VAL A 353 25.01 8.18 14.62
CA VAL A 353 24.77 6.73 14.76
C VAL A 353 25.29 5.90 13.58
N VAL A 354 25.87 6.53 12.56
CA VAL A 354 26.48 5.78 11.46
C VAL A 354 27.91 5.38 11.80
N VAL A 355 28.32 4.20 11.36
CA VAL A 355 29.69 3.70 11.55
C VAL A 355 30.56 4.16 10.38
N ARG A 356 31.77 4.68 10.67
CA ARG A 356 32.72 5.13 9.65
C ARG A 356 33.93 4.22 9.63
N GLU A 357 34.14 3.50 8.54
CA GLU A 357 35.30 2.60 8.38
C GLU A 357 36.36 3.20 7.46
N SER A 358 37.62 3.19 7.91
CA SER A 358 38.79 3.55 7.11
C SER A 358 39.21 2.38 6.23
N GLY A 359 38.56 2.24 5.08
CA GLY A 359 39.08 1.57 3.89
C GLY A 359 39.34 0.07 3.98
N GLN A 360 38.30 -0.74 3.79
CA GLN A 360 38.37 -1.92 2.94
C GLN A 360 37.03 -2.07 2.20
N ALA A 361 37.04 -1.80 0.89
CA ALA A 361 35.89 -2.04 0.02
C ALA A 361 35.57 -3.54 -0.02
N CYS A 362 34.29 -3.87 -0.17
CA CYS A 362 33.75 -5.22 -0.11
C CYS A 362 34.51 -6.26 -0.97
N GLU A 363 34.80 -7.42 -0.39
CA GLU A 363 35.22 -8.64 -1.11
C GLU A 363 34.00 -9.35 -1.76
N GLY A 364 33.16 -8.59 -2.48
CA GLY A 364 31.97 -9.12 -3.15
C GLY A 364 32.32 -9.84 -4.47
N VAL A 365 31.48 -10.78 -4.91
CA VAL A 365 31.66 -11.56 -6.15
C VAL A 365 31.72 -10.68 -7.42
N ASN A 366 31.19 -9.46 -7.34
CA ASN A 366 31.26 -8.44 -8.39
C ASN A 366 32.41 -7.42 -8.19
N ALA A 367 33.43 -7.75 -7.39
CA ALA A 367 34.71 -7.02 -7.34
C ALA A 367 35.51 -7.25 -8.64
N VAL A 368 34.92 -6.90 -9.79
CA VAL A 368 35.63 -6.80 -11.07
C VAL A 368 36.16 -5.38 -11.18
N GLU A 369 37.41 -5.26 -11.62
CA GLU A 369 38.14 -4.02 -11.84
C GLU A 369 37.24 -2.91 -12.39
N LYS A 370 37.28 -1.73 -11.75
CA LYS A 370 36.72 -0.48 -12.27
C LYS A 370 36.93 -0.42 -13.79
N PRO A 371 35.93 -0.09 -14.62
CA PRO A 371 36.17 0.17 -16.03
C PRO A 371 37.19 1.30 -16.13
N MET A 372 38.43 0.98 -16.52
CA MET A 372 39.45 1.98 -16.76
C MET A 372 39.08 2.79 -18.01
N CYS A 373 38.47 3.95 -17.81
CA CYS A 373 38.54 5.04 -18.78
C CYS A 373 38.97 6.34 -18.08
N ARG A 374 40.12 6.29 -17.40
CA ARG A 374 40.86 7.52 -17.08
C ARG A 374 41.73 7.86 -18.28
N ARG A 375 41.50 9.02 -18.91
CA ARG A 375 42.51 9.62 -19.79
C ARG A 375 43.77 9.85 -18.94
N ALA A 376 44.90 9.35 -19.44
CA ALA A 376 46.21 9.59 -18.87
C ALA A 376 46.62 11.05 -19.10
N SER A 377 46.12 11.97 -18.28
CA SER A 377 46.63 13.34 -18.14
C SER A 377 45.86 14.07 -17.05
N GLU A 378 46.06 13.66 -15.80
CA GLU A 378 45.90 14.48 -14.58
C GLU A 378 46.27 13.60 -13.37
N VAL A 379 47.55 13.22 -13.31
CA VAL A 379 48.15 12.68 -12.08
C VAL A 379 48.74 13.87 -11.36
N THR A 380 47.99 14.47 -10.44
CA THR A 380 48.53 15.16 -9.26
C THR A 380 47.42 15.52 -8.28
N SER A 381 47.69 15.23 -7.01
CA SER A 381 47.04 15.67 -5.77
C SER A 381 45.83 14.88 -5.19
N ALA A 382 46.14 14.21 -4.07
CA ALA A 382 45.29 13.81 -2.94
C ALA A 382 44.20 12.72 -3.15
N SER A 383 44.61 11.45 -3.07
CA SER A 383 43.71 10.37 -2.63
C SER A 383 43.40 10.53 -1.14
N THR A 384 42.42 11.36 -0.82
CA THR A 384 41.81 11.34 0.53
C THR A 384 41.16 9.96 0.67
N ILE A 385 41.63 9.13 1.61
CA ILE A 385 40.99 7.85 1.93
C ILE A 385 39.59 8.19 2.43
N GLN A 386 38.59 8.05 1.57
CA GLN A 386 37.22 8.39 1.89
C GLN A 386 36.67 7.29 2.80
N SER A 387 36.37 7.65 4.05
CA SER A 387 35.76 6.72 5.00
C SER A 387 34.38 6.30 4.48
N VAL A 388 34.13 5.01 4.38
CA VAL A 388 32.82 4.48 3.98
C VAL A 388 31.88 4.57 5.18
N VAL A 389 30.68 5.09 4.94
CA VAL A 389 29.64 5.24 5.97
C VAL A 389 28.72 4.04 5.91
N LEU A 390 28.64 3.29 7.01
CA LEU A 390 27.86 2.07 7.13
C LEU A 390 26.74 2.26 8.15
N MET A 391 25.51 1.97 7.72
CA MET A 391 24.32 1.98 8.55
C MET A 391 24.15 0.62 9.25
N PRO A 392 24.20 0.54 10.59
CA PRO A 392 23.94 -0.70 11.31
C PRO A 392 22.45 -1.06 11.32
N GLU A 393 22.15 -2.34 11.50
CA GLU A 393 20.76 -2.81 11.64
C GLU A 393 20.12 -2.31 12.94
N SER A 394 20.83 -2.44 14.07
CA SER A 394 20.31 -2.08 15.39
C SER A 394 21.41 -1.80 16.42
N TYR A 395 21.03 -1.12 17.51
CA TYR A 395 21.85 -0.81 18.68
C TYR A 395 21.25 -1.44 19.94
N ALA A 396 22.03 -2.29 20.61
CA ALA A 396 21.64 -3.02 21.82
C ALA A 396 22.40 -2.56 23.05
N VAL A 397 21.75 -2.63 24.22
CA VAL A 397 22.41 -2.41 25.52
C VAL A 397 23.34 -3.59 25.82
N PRO A 398 24.62 -3.35 26.18
CA PRO A 398 25.53 -4.41 26.63
C PRO A 398 24.99 -5.15 27.85
N ALA A 399 25.27 -6.45 27.95
CA ALA A 399 24.71 -7.31 29.01
C ALA A 399 25.10 -6.84 30.42
N GLU A 400 26.34 -6.37 30.56
CA GLU A 400 26.91 -5.83 31.78
C GLU A 400 26.28 -4.50 32.22
N SER A 401 25.65 -3.78 31.31
CA SER A 401 25.10 -2.43 31.54
C SER A 401 23.57 -2.40 31.68
N ILE A 402 22.91 -3.55 31.60
CA ILE A 402 21.44 -3.65 31.67
C ILE A 402 20.88 -3.00 32.95
N GLU A 403 21.42 -3.36 34.12
CA GLU A 403 20.87 -2.87 35.40
C GLU A 403 21.04 -1.35 35.54
N SER A 404 22.15 -0.81 35.01
CA SER A 404 22.41 0.64 34.97
C SER A 404 21.45 1.37 34.03
N GLU A 405 21.17 0.81 32.84
CA GLU A 405 20.21 1.37 31.89
C GLU A 405 18.77 1.34 32.47
N LEU A 406 18.39 0.26 33.15
CA LEU A 406 17.07 0.17 33.81
C LEU A 406 16.94 1.17 34.98
N ALA A 407 18.00 1.37 35.75
CA ALA A 407 18.01 2.33 36.86
C ALA A 407 17.95 3.79 36.37
N LYS A 408 18.60 4.10 35.24
CA LYS A 408 18.59 5.41 34.61
C LYS A 408 18.50 5.25 33.08
N PRO A 409 17.28 5.33 32.51
CA PRO A 409 17.08 5.17 31.06
C PRO A 409 17.93 6.13 30.23
N HIS A 410 18.43 5.65 29.09
CA HIS A 410 19.28 6.38 28.15
C HIS A 410 20.65 6.81 28.73
N SER A 411 21.16 6.09 29.73
CA SER A 411 22.44 6.42 30.37
C SER A 411 23.63 5.66 29.79
N GLN A 412 23.38 4.52 29.14
CA GLN A 412 24.44 3.64 28.64
C GLN A 412 24.66 3.83 27.14
N ASP A 413 25.92 3.72 26.72
CA ASP A 413 26.24 3.60 25.30
C ASP A 413 25.86 2.20 24.79
N ARG A 414 25.35 2.15 23.57
CA ARG A 414 24.88 0.91 22.93
C ARG A 414 25.88 0.40 21.91
N ILE A 415 25.86 -0.92 21.69
CA ILE A 415 26.71 -1.60 20.71
C ILE A 415 25.91 -2.02 19.49
N THR A 416 26.55 -2.02 18.33
CA THR A 416 25.92 -2.48 17.08
C THR A 416 25.60 -3.97 17.15
N LYS A 417 24.42 -4.35 16.65
CA LYS A 417 23.97 -5.73 16.53
C LYS A 417 23.30 -5.95 15.18
N GLY A 418 23.63 -7.05 14.52
CA GLY A 418 23.07 -7.42 13.23
C GLY A 418 23.98 -7.22 12.04
N SER A 419 23.36 -7.05 10.88
CA SER A 419 24.04 -6.73 9.64
C SER A 419 24.66 -5.33 9.70
N LEU A 420 25.88 -5.21 9.15
CA LEU A 420 26.60 -3.97 8.92
C LEU A 420 27.36 -4.07 7.58
N PRO A 421 26.96 -3.34 6.53
CA PRO A 421 25.78 -2.48 6.47
C PRO A 421 24.48 -3.30 6.47
N HIS A 422 23.43 -2.74 7.08
CA HIS A 422 22.07 -3.19 6.90
C HIS A 422 21.52 -2.59 5.60
N ILE A 423 21.31 -3.40 4.56
CA ILE A 423 20.99 -2.94 3.20
C ILE A 423 19.78 -2.00 3.14
N TRP A 424 18.70 -2.35 3.83
CA TRP A 424 17.50 -1.51 3.91
C TRP A 424 17.80 -0.15 4.56
N GLY A 425 18.45 -0.17 5.74
CA GLY A 425 18.83 1.05 6.44
C GLY A 425 19.81 1.91 5.63
N GLN A 426 20.78 1.29 4.96
CA GLN A 426 21.76 1.95 4.11
C GLN A 426 21.09 2.65 2.93
N SER A 427 20.10 2.01 2.32
CA SER A 427 19.34 2.61 1.22
C SER A 427 18.56 3.85 1.69
N LEU A 428 17.85 3.75 2.81
CA LEU A 428 17.14 4.89 3.39
C LEU A 428 18.09 6.01 3.82
N TYR A 429 19.28 5.68 4.33
CA TYR A 429 20.32 6.66 4.62
C TYR A 429 20.72 7.44 3.37
N ILE A 430 21.06 6.74 2.28
CA ILE A 430 21.44 7.39 1.01
C ILE A 430 20.31 8.27 0.49
N LEU A 431 19.08 7.74 0.44
CA LEU A 431 17.91 8.46 -0.09
C LEU A 431 17.59 9.72 0.73
N SER A 432 17.53 9.59 2.06
CA SER A 432 17.25 10.71 2.97
C SER A 432 18.31 11.80 2.89
N ASN A 433 19.58 11.43 2.74
CA ASN A 433 20.67 12.39 2.59
C ASN A 433 20.60 13.13 1.25
N ILE A 434 20.37 12.43 0.13
CA ILE A 434 20.21 13.06 -1.18
C ILE A 434 19.07 14.09 -1.17
N ILE A 435 17.97 13.78 -0.47
CA ILE A 435 16.83 14.70 -0.34
C ILE A 435 17.15 15.86 0.59
N TYR A 436 17.70 15.59 1.77
CA TYR A 436 18.09 16.61 2.74
C TYR A 436 19.10 17.62 2.16
N GLU A 437 20.05 17.15 1.35
CA GLU A 437 21.02 18.01 0.69
C GLU A 437 20.48 18.77 -0.54
N GLY A 438 19.20 18.59 -0.88
CA GLY A 438 18.55 19.26 -2.00
C GLY A 438 19.01 18.78 -3.38
N LEU A 439 19.64 17.61 -3.46
CA LEU A 439 19.98 16.97 -4.74
C LEU A 439 18.72 16.40 -5.41
N LEU A 440 17.78 15.92 -4.61
CA LEU A 440 16.48 15.43 -5.07
C LEU A 440 15.37 16.08 -4.24
N LEU A 441 14.28 16.50 -4.87
CA LEU A 441 13.12 17.05 -4.19
C LEU A 441 12.19 15.91 -3.77
N PRO A 442 11.48 16.02 -2.62
CA PRO A 442 10.57 14.97 -2.15
C PRO A 442 9.51 14.56 -3.19
N GLY A 443 8.94 15.51 -3.93
CA GLY A 443 7.92 15.22 -4.95
C GLY A 443 8.42 14.39 -6.14
N GLU A 444 9.73 14.24 -6.34
CA GLU A 444 10.29 13.52 -7.49
C GLU A 444 10.38 12.01 -7.28
N ILE A 445 10.43 11.58 -6.01
CA ILE A 445 10.31 10.17 -5.63
C ILE A 445 8.85 9.75 -5.41
N ASP A 446 7.92 10.68 -5.56
CA ASP A 446 6.47 10.48 -5.52
C ASP A 446 5.79 11.06 -6.77
N PRO A 447 6.10 10.55 -7.98
CA PRO A 447 5.51 11.02 -9.24
C PRO A 447 3.98 10.90 -9.30
N LEU A 448 3.37 10.07 -8.45
CA LEU A 448 1.92 9.96 -8.32
C LEU A 448 1.30 11.03 -7.40
N GLY A 449 2.11 11.89 -6.78
CA GLY A 449 1.63 12.98 -5.92
C GLY A 449 0.85 12.51 -4.69
N ARG A 450 1.15 11.32 -4.17
CA ARG A 450 0.43 10.72 -3.04
C ARG A 450 0.54 11.53 -1.75
N HIS A 451 1.63 12.26 -1.55
CA HIS A 451 1.76 13.15 -0.39
C HIS A 451 0.74 14.31 -0.39
N LEU A 452 0.11 14.61 -1.54
CA LEU A 452 -0.89 15.67 -1.70
C LEU A 452 -2.33 15.18 -1.49
N LEU A 453 -2.55 13.95 -1.03
CA LEU A 453 -3.88 13.35 -0.87
C LEU A 453 -4.79 14.03 0.18
N THR A 454 -4.33 15.08 0.86
CA THR A 454 -5.11 15.96 1.74
C THR A 454 -5.88 17.03 0.94
N GLU A 455 -6.73 16.62 -0.01
CA GLU A 455 -7.66 17.57 -0.64
C GLU A 455 -8.95 17.73 0.20
N PRO A 456 -9.42 18.96 0.44
CA PRO A 456 -10.71 19.19 1.07
C PRO A 456 -11.82 18.64 0.16
N LYS A 457 -12.66 17.76 0.72
CA LYS A 457 -13.79 17.18 -0.02
C LYS A 457 -14.73 18.30 -0.48
N PRO A 458 -15.04 18.41 -1.78
CA PRO A 458 -16.03 19.37 -2.26
C PRO A 458 -17.40 19.06 -1.65
N ASP A 459 -18.30 20.05 -1.62
CA ASP A 459 -19.69 19.83 -1.21
C ASP A 459 -20.37 18.86 -2.19
N LEU A 460 -20.44 17.59 -1.77
CA LEU A 460 -20.85 16.48 -2.62
C LEU A 460 -22.36 16.24 -2.52
N SER A 461 -23.03 16.33 -3.68
CA SER A 461 -24.40 15.90 -3.88
C SER A 461 -24.44 14.49 -4.47
N VAL A 462 -25.15 13.56 -3.82
CA VAL A 462 -25.40 12.22 -4.37
C VAL A 462 -26.57 12.30 -5.34
N GLN A 463 -26.36 11.93 -6.60
CA GLN A 463 -27.42 11.88 -7.61
C GLN A 463 -28.24 10.61 -7.41
N VAL A 464 -29.56 10.74 -7.42
CA VAL A 464 -30.49 9.62 -7.27
C VAL A 464 -31.40 9.61 -8.48
N VAL A 465 -31.38 8.52 -9.24
CA VAL A 465 -32.23 8.35 -10.42
C VAL A 465 -33.26 7.27 -10.13
N LEU A 466 -34.53 7.64 -10.22
CA LEU A 466 -35.66 6.72 -10.10
C LEU A 466 -35.96 6.12 -11.48
N VAL A 467 -36.01 4.80 -11.58
CA VAL A 467 -36.29 4.11 -12.85
C VAL A 467 -37.49 3.20 -12.69
N ALA A 468 -38.51 3.34 -13.54
CA ALA A 468 -39.69 2.48 -13.52
C ALA A 468 -39.37 1.09 -14.12
N GLU A 469 -39.95 0.04 -13.54
CA GLU A 469 -39.87 -1.33 -14.08
C GLU A 469 -40.40 -1.43 -15.51
N ASP A 470 -41.54 -0.79 -15.78
CA ASP A 470 -42.24 -0.78 -17.06
C ASP A 470 -43.13 0.47 -17.23
N ASP A 471 -43.80 0.58 -18.39
CA ASP A 471 -44.69 1.69 -18.73
C ASP A 471 -45.92 1.80 -17.82
N ASP A 472 -46.40 0.68 -17.27
CA ASP A 472 -47.52 0.66 -16.32
C ASP A 472 -47.10 1.32 -15.00
N MET A 473 -45.92 0.97 -14.49
CA MET A 473 -45.36 1.58 -13.28
C MET A 473 -45.00 3.05 -13.49
N LYS A 474 -44.50 3.41 -14.68
CA LYS A 474 -44.27 4.80 -15.05
C LYS A 474 -45.57 5.61 -14.99
N SER A 475 -46.65 5.10 -15.58
CA SER A 475 -47.98 5.75 -15.57
C SER A 475 -48.50 5.92 -14.14
N TYR A 476 -48.36 4.89 -13.30
CA TYR A 476 -48.73 4.94 -11.89
C TYR A 476 -47.95 6.01 -11.09
N LEU A 477 -46.65 6.14 -11.33
CA LEU A 477 -45.81 7.16 -10.69
C LEU A 477 -46.12 8.58 -11.22
N GLN A 478 -46.47 8.69 -12.50
CA GLN A 478 -46.90 9.95 -13.11
C GLN A 478 -48.21 10.47 -12.50
N ASP A 479 -49.17 9.59 -12.20
CA ASP A 479 -50.39 9.95 -11.45
C ASP A 479 -50.08 10.51 -10.05
N LEU A 480 -48.95 10.09 -9.47
CA LEU A 480 -48.44 10.60 -8.20
C LEU A 480 -47.59 11.88 -8.34
N GLN A 481 -47.49 12.44 -9.55
CA GLN A 481 -46.64 13.59 -9.92
C GLN A 481 -45.15 13.33 -9.75
N ILE A 482 -44.70 12.10 -10.03
CA ILE A 482 -43.30 11.70 -10.01
C ILE A 482 -42.90 11.37 -11.46
N GLU A 483 -42.02 12.17 -12.03
CA GLU A 483 -41.47 11.92 -13.36
C GLU A 483 -40.35 10.87 -13.28
N VAL A 484 -40.47 9.83 -14.09
CA VAL A 484 -39.50 8.73 -14.19
C VAL A 484 -39.41 8.24 -15.63
N GLN A 485 -38.29 7.62 -15.96
CA GLN A 485 -38.09 6.90 -17.22
C GLN A 485 -38.11 5.38 -16.97
N THR A 486 -38.41 4.61 -18.01
CA THR A 486 -38.19 3.16 -18.02
C THR A 486 -36.75 2.83 -18.42
N PHE A 487 -36.31 1.58 -18.18
CA PHE A 487 -34.99 1.13 -18.62
C PHE A 487 -34.78 1.26 -20.13
N ASP A 488 -35.82 1.00 -20.93
CA ASP A 488 -35.76 1.09 -22.39
C ASP A 488 -35.66 2.54 -22.86
N GLU A 489 -36.35 3.48 -22.21
CA GLU A 489 -36.25 4.91 -22.52
C GLU A 489 -34.85 5.45 -22.25
N ILE A 490 -34.26 5.12 -21.10
CA ILE A 490 -32.89 5.53 -20.75
C ILE A 490 -31.90 5.02 -21.81
N TYR A 491 -32.06 3.78 -22.27
CA TYR A 491 -31.23 3.24 -23.34
C TYR A 491 -31.44 3.97 -24.67
N ASN A 492 -32.69 4.18 -25.09
CA ASN A 492 -33.01 4.79 -26.38
C ASN A 492 -32.62 6.28 -26.45
N GLU A 493 -32.75 7.01 -25.35
CA GLU A 493 -32.50 8.46 -25.29
C GLU A 493 -31.03 8.80 -24.98
N ALA A 494 -30.44 8.12 -23.99
CA ALA A 494 -29.10 8.43 -23.50
C ALA A 494 -28.02 7.41 -23.93
N GLY A 495 -28.41 6.26 -24.50
CA GLY A 495 -27.47 5.19 -24.87
C GLY A 495 -26.81 4.51 -23.66
N ILE A 496 -27.44 4.56 -22.48
CA ILE A 496 -26.90 4.02 -21.24
C ILE A 496 -27.57 2.68 -20.94
N HIS A 497 -26.77 1.62 -20.86
CA HIS A 497 -27.26 0.32 -20.41
C HIS A 497 -27.23 0.23 -18.88
N ILE A 498 -28.36 -0.11 -18.26
CA ILE A 498 -28.43 -0.34 -16.82
C ILE A 498 -28.46 -1.85 -16.56
N TYR A 499 -27.55 -2.33 -15.72
CA TYR A 499 -27.45 -3.74 -15.35
C TYR A 499 -27.45 -3.95 -13.83
N PRO A 500 -27.81 -5.13 -13.32
CA PRO A 500 -27.62 -5.48 -11.91
C PRO A 500 -26.12 -5.54 -11.53
N ALA A 501 -25.77 -5.21 -10.28
CA ALA A 501 -24.40 -5.32 -9.75
C ALA A 501 -23.71 -6.68 -10.02
N LYS A 502 -24.48 -7.77 -10.07
CA LYS A 502 -23.97 -9.11 -10.38
C LYS A 502 -23.28 -9.20 -11.74
N VAL A 503 -23.74 -8.44 -12.74
CA VAL A 503 -23.11 -8.38 -14.06
C VAL A 503 -21.75 -7.71 -13.96
N LEU A 504 -21.64 -6.62 -13.19
CA LEU A 504 -20.37 -5.96 -12.91
C LEU A 504 -19.38 -6.93 -12.24
N GLY A 505 -19.84 -7.71 -11.26
CA GLY A 505 -19.03 -8.76 -10.62
C GLY A 505 -18.52 -9.82 -11.60
N GLN A 506 -19.32 -10.18 -12.62
CA GLN A 506 -18.91 -11.11 -13.67
C GLN A 506 -17.88 -10.51 -14.64
N LEU A 507 -18.01 -9.22 -14.98
CA LEU A 507 -17.04 -8.50 -15.80
C LEU A 507 -15.69 -8.45 -15.10
N TYR A 508 -15.69 -8.05 -13.82
CA TYR A 508 -14.48 -7.98 -13.03
C TYR A 508 -13.79 -9.31 -12.80
N LYS A 509 -14.55 -10.42 -12.78
CA LYS A 509 -13.96 -11.77 -12.73
C LYS A 509 -13.01 -12.03 -13.89
N GLN A 510 -13.25 -11.42 -15.07
CA GLN A 510 -12.38 -11.60 -16.24
C GLN A 510 -11.04 -10.86 -16.12
N LEU A 511 -10.94 -9.89 -15.21
CA LEU A 511 -9.68 -9.20 -14.98
C LEU A 511 -8.64 -10.15 -14.40
N GLY A 512 -7.43 -10.12 -14.96
CA GLY A 512 -6.33 -10.98 -14.53
C GLY A 512 -6.47 -12.46 -14.92
N VAL A 513 -7.47 -12.86 -15.71
CA VAL A 513 -7.53 -14.23 -16.23
C VAL A 513 -6.32 -14.49 -17.11
N CYS A 514 -5.55 -15.53 -16.78
CA CYS A 514 -4.33 -15.89 -17.50
C CYS A 514 -4.17 -17.41 -17.52
N ALA A 515 -4.43 -18.01 -18.69
CA ALA A 515 -4.38 -19.46 -18.85
C ALA A 515 -2.95 -20.02 -18.72
N SER A 516 -1.93 -19.28 -19.17
CA SER A 516 -0.51 -19.71 -19.08
C SER A 516 0.00 -19.78 -17.64
N LEU A 517 -0.56 -18.98 -16.74
CA LEU A 517 -0.22 -18.95 -15.32
C LEU A 517 -1.26 -19.67 -14.44
N SER A 518 -2.28 -20.27 -15.04
CA SER A 518 -3.42 -20.89 -14.33
C SER A 518 -4.14 -19.96 -13.36
N LEU A 519 -4.27 -18.68 -13.72
CA LEU A 519 -4.94 -17.65 -12.90
C LEU A 519 -6.38 -17.44 -13.39
N SER A 520 -7.34 -17.50 -12.46
CA SER A 520 -8.77 -17.41 -12.79
C SER A 520 -9.36 -16.00 -12.67
N GLY A 521 -8.52 -15.00 -12.35
CA GLY A 521 -8.94 -13.62 -12.11
C GLY A 521 -9.49 -13.38 -10.70
N ARG A 522 -10.44 -12.45 -10.56
CA ARG A 522 -11.00 -12.09 -9.25
C ARG A 522 -11.88 -13.22 -8.69
N ALA A 523 -11.63 -13.61 -7.44
CA ALA A 523 -12.39 -14.66 -6.76
C ALA A 523 -13.79 -14.21 -6.32
N ASN A 524 -13.88 -13.00 -5.74
CA ASN A 524 -15.13 -12.45 -5.23
C ASN A 524 -15.98 -11.82 -6.33
N LYS A 525 -17.27 -12.12 -6.30
CA LYS A 525 -18.27 -11.62 -7.25
C LYS A 525 -19.07 -10.44 -6.69
N GLU A 526 -18.96 -10.16 -5.40
CA GLU A 526 -19.67 -9.06 -4.76
C GLU A 526 -19.03 -7.72 -5.16
N VAL A 527 -19.89 -6.72 -5.29
CA VAL A 527 -19.51 -5.37 -5.72
C VAL A 527 -20.20 -4.38 -4.80
N GLY A 528 -19.40 -3.55 -4.15
CA GLY A 528 -19.92 -2.56 -3.22
C GLY A 528 -20.53 -1.34 -3.91
N VAL A 529 -21.08 -0.45 -3.09
CA VAL A 529 -21.86 0.70 -3.57
C VAL A 529 -20.99 1.75 -4.24
N LEU A 530 -19.69 1.88 -3.89
CA LEU A 530 -18.82 2.83 -4.58
C LEU A 530 -18.62 2.41 -6.03
N SER A 531 -18.35 1.13 -6.27
CA SER A 531 -18.23 0.58 -7.62
C SER A 531 -19.55 0.66 -8.41
N THR A 532 -20.72 0.46 -7.81
CA THR A 532 -21.98 0.58 -8.58
C THR A 532 -22.40 2.02 -8.85
N SER A 533 -21.84 3.00 -8.14
CA SER A 533 -22.30 4.40 -8.20
C SER A 533 -21.56 5.27 -9.21
N GLN A 534 -20.94 4.67 -10.23
CA GLN A 534 -20.22 5.33 -11.31
C GLN A 534 -20.60 4.74 -12.67
N PHE A 535 -20.30 5.50 -13.72
CA PHE A 535 -20.42 5.02 -15.09
C PHE A 535 -19.21 4.19 -15.50
N TYR A 536 -19.48 3.18 -16.31
CA TYR A 536 -18.47 2.36 -16.96
C TYR A 536 -18.56 2.53 -18.47
N ARG A 537 -17.41 2.51 -19.14
CA ARG A 537 -17.35 2.50 -20.59
C ARG A 537 -16.71 1.20 -21.05
N LEU A 538 -17.49 0.33 -21.66
CA LEU A 538 -17.00 -0.89 -22.28
C LEU A 538 -17.13 -0.77 -23.79
N ALA A 539 -16.00 -0.65 -24.48
CA ALA A 539 -15.94 -0.30 -25.89
C ALA A 539 -16.70 1.00 -26.19
N ASN A 540 -17.80 0.91 -26.95
CA ASN A 540 -18.65 2.06 -27.33
C ASN A 540 -19.94 2.15 -26.51
N GLN A 541 -20.11 1.33 -25.47
CA GLN A 541 -21.30 1.32 -24.64
C GLN A 541 -21.01 1.96 -23.27
N THR A 542 -21.91 2.86 -22.86
CA THR A 542 -21.95 3.39 -21.49
C THR A 542 -22.83 2.48 -20.66
N MET A 543 -22.35 2.08 -19.50
CA MET A 543 -23.04 1.19 -18.58
C MET A 543 -23.15 1.82 -17.20
N ALA A 544 -24.26 1.59 -16.52
CA ALA A 544 -24.47 1.92 -15.11
C ALA A 544 -25.04 0.71 -14.38
N PHE A 545 -24.87 0.65 -13.07
CA PHE A 545 -25.22 -0.54 -12.30
C PHE A 545 -26.15 -0.24 -11.13
N ILE A 546 -27.18 -1.07 -10.98
CA ILE A 546 -28.08 -1.03 -9.83
C ILE A 546 -27.32 -1.58 -8.61
N PRO A 547 -27.40 -0.93 -7.43
CA PRO A 547 -26.77 -1.41 -6.20
C PRO A 547 -27.15 -2.85 -5.84
N GLN A 548 -26.21 -3.57 -5.23
CA GLN A 548 -26.37 -4.99 -4.93
C GLN A 548 -27.55 -5.30 -3.99
N PHE A 549 -27.96 -4.37 -3.13
CA PHE A 549 -29.09 -4.60 -2.20
C PHE A 549 -30.48 -4.64 -2.89
N PHE A 550 -30.58 -4.31 -4.18
CA PHE A 550 -31.80 -4.57 -4.96
C PHE A 550 -31.84 -5.99 -5.55
N ASP A 551 -30.77 -6.80 -5.42
CA ASP A 551 -30.78 -8.18 -5.89
C ASP A 551 -31.48 -9.12 -4.89
N HIS A 552 -32.78 -9.30 -5.07
CA HIS A 552 -33.63 -10.18 -4.24
C HIS A 552 -33.28 -11.66 -4.33
N HIS A 553 -32.57 -12.09 -5.37
CA HIS A 553 -32.14 -13.48 -5.49
C HIS A 553 -30.98 -13.82 -4.54
N THR A 554 -30.27 -12.79 -4.07
CA THR A 554 -29.11 -12.94 -3.19
C THR A 554 -29.51 -12.79 -1.71
N PHE A 555 -30.51 -11.98 -1.37
CA PHE A 555 -30.90 -11.74 0.04
C PHE A 555 -32.41 -11.51 0.23
N TYR A 556 -33.09 -12.47 0.87
CA TYR A 556 -34.55 -12.43 1.06
C TYR A 556 -35.05 -11.28 1.96
N LEU A 557 -34.23 -10.74 2.87
CA LEU A 557 -34.63 -9.61 3.72
C LEU A 557 -34.87 -8.32 2.91
N ASN A 558 -34.34 -8.24 1.69
CA ASN A 558 -34.58 -7.10 0.79
C ASN A 558 -36.01 -7.11 0.20
N LEU A 559 -36.83 -8.13 0.48
CA LEU A 559 -38.27 -8.11 0.20
C LEU A 559 -39.04 -7.21 1.18
N ASP A 560 -38.43 -6.81 2.31
CA ASP A 560 -38.99 -5.75 3.15
C ASP A 560 -38.62 -4.38 2.55
N VAL A 561 -39.65 -3.67 2.10
CA VAL A 561 -39.54 -2.34 1.51
C VAL A 561 -38.92 -1.33 2.49
N ASN A 562 -39.27 -1.40 3.78
CA ASN A 562 -38.74 -0.48 4.78
C ASN A 562 -37.24 -0.74 4.99
N PHE A 563 -36.84 -2.02 5.04
CA PHE A 563 -35.43 -2.39 5.12
C PHE A 563 -34.65 -1.89 3.89
N THR A 564 -35.20 -2.07 2.69
CA THR A 564 -34.60 -1.56 1.44
C THR A 564 -34.43 -0.04 1.46
N LEU A 565 -35.43 0.71 1.95
CA LEU A 565 -35.33 2.17 2.10
C LEU A 565 -34.27 2.61 3.12
N ASP A 566 -34.13 1.87 4.22
CA ASP A 566 -33.10 2.17 5.23
C ASP A 566 -31.69 1.81 4.74
N CYS A 567 -31.53 0.71 4.00
CA CYS A 567 -30.31 0.38 3.27
C CYS A 567 -29.96 1.49 2.28
N PHE A 568 -30.93 1.94 1.48
CA PHE A 568 -30.74 3.04 0.53
C PHE A 568 -30.26 4.33 1.21
N ARG A 569 -30.90 4.74 2.31
CA ARG A 569 -30.48 5.93 3.09
C ARG A 569 -29.07 5.79 3.64
N THR A 570 -28.73 4.61 4.13
CA THR A 570 -27.38 4.30 4.63
C THR A 570 -26.36 4.40 3.50
N CYS A 571 -26.68 3.90 2.30
CA CYS A 571 -25.84 4.03 1.11
C CYS A 571 -25.65 5.49 0.69
N VAL A 572 -26.71 6.32 0.67
CA VAL A 572 -26.58 7.76 0.36
C VAL A 572 -25.66 8.46 1.36
N ALA A 573 -25.84 8.21 2.67
CA ALA A 573 -24.98 8.77 3.71
C ALA A 573 -23.53 8.28 3.58
N PHE A 574 -23.34 7.00 3.25
CA PHE A 574 -22.03 6.40 3.02
C PHE A 574 -21.33 7.02 1.81
N LEU A 575 -22.01 7.15 0.66
CA LEU A 575 -21.48 7.79 -0.55
C LEU A 575 -21.07 9.23 -0.27
N LYS A 576 -21.92 10.02 0.39
CA LYS A 576 -21.59 11.39 0.79
C LYS A 576 -20.29 11.48 1.60
N ARG A 577 -20.06 10.52 2.49
CA ARG A 577 -18.88 10.50 3.36
C ARG A 577 -17.64 9.93 2.65
N ALA A 578 -17.79 8.86 1.88
CA ALA A 578 -16.69 8.01 1.41
C ALA A 578 -16.28 8.26 -0.04
N TRP A 579 -17.09 8.96 -0.84
CA TRP A 579 -16.77 9.21 -2.23
C TRP A 579 -15.53 10.09 -2.39
N THR A 580 -14.57 9.61 -3.17
CA THR A 580 -13.32 10.30 -3.50
C THR A 580 -13.06 10.36 -5.00
N SER A 581 -13.88 9.69 -5.80
CA SER A 581 -13.72 9.68 -7.26
C SER A 581 -14.15 11.01 -7.88
N PRO A 582 -13.57 11.42 -9.03
CA PRO A 582 -14.02 12.59 -9.76
C PRO A 582 -15.51 12.49 -10.13
N GLY A 583 -16.22 13.62 -10.04
CA GLY A 583 -17.65 13.69 -10.36
C GLY A 583 -18.56 13.36 -9.18
N ARG A 584 -19.87 13.31 -9.46
CA ARG A 584 -20.91 13.03 -8.45
C ARG A 584 -21.28 11.54 -8.50
N PRO A 585 -21.48 10.88 -7.34
CA PRO A 585 -21.95 9.51 -7.33
C PRO A 585 -23.39 9.43 -7.81
N LEU A 586 -23.68 8.43 -8.66
CA LEU A 586 -25.00 8.13 -9.18
C LEU A 586 -25.57 6.90 -8.50
N LEU A 587 -26.75 7.01 -7.90
CA LEU A 587 -27.45 5.90 -7.27
C LEU A 587 -28.76 5.61 -8.00
N ILE A 588 -28.84 4.46 -8.66
CA ILE A 588 -30.03 4.03 -9.40
C ILE A 588 -30.97 3.30 -8.45
N PHE A 589 -32.21 3.77 -8.37
CA PHE A 589 -33.29 3.16 -7.59
C PHE A 589 -34.36 2.62 -8.56
N PRO A 590 -34.38 1.31 -8.84
CA PRO A 590 -35.45 0.71 -9.63
C PRO A 590 -36.73 0.65 -8.80
N VAL A 591 -37.86 1.08 -9.37
CA VAL A 591 -39.19 1.07 -8.76
C VAL A 591 -39.99 -0.08 -9.34
N TYR A 592 -40.14 -1.15 -8.55
CA TYR A 592 -40.82 -2.38 -8.97
C TYR A 592 -42.29 -2.41 -8.54
N HIS A 593 -43.13 -3.14 -9.29
CA HIS A 593 -44.53 -3.39 -8.96
C HIS A 593 -44.72 -3.98 -7.57
N TRP A 594 -43.83 -4.90 -7.18
CA TRP A 594 -43.97 -5.61 -5.91
C TRP A 594 -43.80 -4.70 -4.68
N PHE A 595 -43.15 -3.53 -4.81
CA PHE A 595 -43.13 -2.52 -3.75
C PHE A 595 -44.53 -2.03 -3.36
N PHE A 596 -45.48 -2.13 -4.28
CA PHE A 596 -46.87 -1.71 -4.14
C PHE A 596 -47.85 -2.88 -4.12
N ARG A 597 -47.40 -4.14 -4.32
CA ARG A 597 -48.27 -5.31 -4.37
C ARG A 597 -48.94 -5.55 -3.01
N SER A 598 -50.26 -5.61 -3.03
CA SER A 598 -51.08 -6.04 -1.92
C SER A 598 -51.24 -7.56 -1.95
N ASP A 599 -50.58 -8.30 -1.05
CA ASP A 599 -50.98 -9.69 -0.81
C ASP A 599 -52.37 -9.68 -0.15
N SER A 600 -53.37 -9.98 -0.99
CA SER A 600 -54.78 -10.06 -0.68
C SER A 600 -55.09 -11.32 0.12
N SER A 601 -55.34 -11.18 1.44
CA SER A 601 -56.19 -12.13 2.20
C SER A 601 -56.49 -11.77 3.66
N ASN A 602 -55.92 -10.71 4.28
CA ASN A 602 -56.22 -10.41 5.69
C ASN A 602 -56.40 -8.91 5.99
N THR A 603 -57.62 -8.55 6.42
CA THR A 603 -58.12 -7.18 6.68
C THR A 603 -57.52 -6.50 7.91
N ALA A 604 -57.00 -7.25 8.90
CA ALA A 604 -56.40 -6.66 10.11
C ALA A 604 -55.02 -6.02 9.87
N GLN A 605 -54.30 -6.40 8.81
CA GLN A 605 -53.01 -5.79 8.45
C GLN A 605 -53.16 -4.56 7.53
N ALA A 606 -54.37 -4.21 7.08
CA ALA A 606 -54.60 -3.10 6.14
C ALA A 606 -54.21 -1.72 6.69
N HIS A 607 -54.37 -1.46 8.01
CA HIS A 607 -54.04 -0.17 8.62
C HIS A 607 -52.52 0.09 8.76
N LEU A 608 -51.74 -0.93 9.14
CA LEU A 608 -50.26 -0.87 9.17
C LEU A 608 -49.65 -0.85 7.75
N ARG A 609 -50.38 -1.34 6.74
CA ARG A 609 -49.95 -1.43 5.33
C ARG A 609 -50.19 -0.13 4.55
N ASN A 610 -51.30 0.58 4.77
CA ASN A 610 -51.51 1.93 4.20
C ASN A 610 -50.43 2.93 4.67
N THR A 611 -49.94 2.78 5.90
CA THR A 611 -48.81 3.57 6.39
C THR A 611 -47.48 3.23 5.70
N ASN A 612 -47.21 1.96 5.39
CA ASN A 612 -45.97 1.56 4.68
C ASN A 612 -45.97 2.03 3.21
N THR A 613 -47.08 1.86 2.49
CA THR A 613 -47.21 2.37 1.11
C THR A 613 -47.17 3.89 1.08
N SER A 614 -47.82 4.56 2.05
CA SER A 614 -47.72 6.01 2.22
C SER A 614 -46.30 6.47 2.54
N TYR A 615 -45.56 5.75 3.37
CA TYR A 615 -44.18 6.05 3.72
C TYR A 615 -43.23 5.87 2.54
N LEU A 616 -43.38 4.79 1.76
CA LEU A 616 -42.66 4.57 0.52
C LEU A 616 -42.91 5.71 -0.46
N ILE A 617 -44.18 6.02 -0.76
CA ILE A 617 -44.54 7.13 -1.66
C ILE A 617 -43.98 8.46 -1.14
N SER A 618 -44.05 8.72 0.17
CA SER A 618 -43.49 9.94 0.76
C SER A 618 -41.97 10.00 0.60
N THR A 619 -41.27 8.86 0.68
CA THR A 619 -39.82 8.80 0.54
C THR A 619 -39.43 8.93 -0.94
N ILE A 620 -40.15 8.29 -1.87
CA ILE A 620 -39.97 8.47 -3.31
C ILE A 620 -40.25 9.93 -3.71
N LYS A 621 -41.30 10.56 -3.20
CA LYS A 621 -41.56 12.00 -3.41
C LYS A 621 -40.43 12.86 -2.87
N LYS A 622 -39.88 12.55 -1.69
CA LYS A 622 -38.70 13.26 -1.15
C LYS A 622 -37.47 13.09 -2.03
N MET A 623 -37.23 11.86 -2.53
CA MET A 623 -36.17 11.58 -3.53
C MET A 623 -36.38 12.45 -4.76
N ALA A 624 -37.60 12.45 -5.33
CA ALA A 624 -38.02 13.22 -6.50
C ALA A 624 -37.85 14.74 -6.33
N THR A 625 -38.07 15.27 -5.12
CA THR A 625 -37.89 16.70 -4.82
C THR A 625 -36.43 17.13 -4.64
N GLY A 626 -35.48 16.19 -4.68
CA GLY A 626 -34.05 16.50 -4.67
C GLY A 626 -33.43 16.69 -3.28
N TYR A 627 -34.07 16.21 -2.21
CA TYR A 627 -33.59 16.39 -0.83
C TYR A 627 -33.84 15.16 0.04
N LEU A 628 -32.76 14.51 0.50
CA LEU A 628 -32.81 13.43 1.48
C LEU A 628 -31.71 13.60 2.53
N ASN A 629 -32.11 13.66 3.81
CA ASN A 629 -31.20 13.74 4.96
C ASN A 629 -30.08 14.79 4.81
N GLY A 630 -30.42 16.01 4.38
CA GLY A 630 -29.44 17.11 4.20
C GLY A 630 -28.47 16.88 3.04
N THR A 631 -28.84 16.03 2.08
CA THR A 631 -28.08 15.76 0.85
C THR A 631 -28.95 16.14 -0.33
N ARG A 632 -28.44 17.03 -1.19
CA ARG A 632 -29.10 17.41 -2.43
C ARG A 632 -28.99 16.22 -3.39
N SER A 633 -30.13 15.66 -3.78
CA SER A 633 -30.21 14.78 -4.96
C SER A 633 -30.57 15.64 -6.15
N VAL A 634 -29.77 15.57 -7.22
CA VAL A 634 -30.06 16.29 -8.46
C VAL A 634 -30.71 15.29 -9.41
N HIS A 635 -31.93 15.59 -9.85
CA HIS A 635 -32.57 14.95 -11.00
C HIS A 635 -32.07 15.67 -12.25
N GLU A 636 -31.38 14.96 -13.12
CA GLU A 636 -31.09 15.39 -14.49
C GLU A 636 -31.53 14.29 -15.44
#